data_AF-A0ABD1VK22-F1
#
_entry.id   AF-A0ABD1VK22-F1
#
_cell.length_a   1.000
_cell.length_b   1.000
_cell.length_c   1.000
_cell.angle_alpha   90.00
_cell.angle_beta   90.00
_cell.angle_gamma   90.00
#
_symmetry.space_group_name_H-M   'P 1'
#
loop_
_entity.id
_entity.type
_entity.pdbx_description
1 polymer ?
#
loop_
_entity_poly.entity_id
_entity_poly.type
_entity_poly.pdbx_seq_one_letter_code
_entity_poly.pdbx_strand_id
1 'polypeptide(L)'
;MDILGLHFNSLSRIPLLTIISVLCINTWWSSVDASTIPQEHLRGFKATPNSSISSFQPLLNDSTGNYSLGFLRVNKNQLNLVVLHIQSSEQLRFARTTRLPRWADPTQLFYNGSLVLSDPHTRVLWSTQTDGDRVGWDPILSGYTPSSTPIQIQVKYI
;
A
#
# COMPACT_ATOMS: atom_id res chain seq x y z
N MET A 1 66.91 -36.89 1.87
CA MET A 1 65.51 -37.35 1.97
C MET A 1 64.85 -36.59 3.10
N ASP A 2 63.54 -36.37 2.97
CA ASP A 2 62.61 -35.76 3.94
C ASP A 2 62.34 -34.25 3.83
N ILE A 3 61.54 -33.95 2.79
CA ILE A 3 60.25 -33.25 2.79
C ILE A 3 60.09 -32.03 3.71
N LEU A 4 59.97 -30.88 3.05
CA LEU A 4 59.50 -29.59 3.53
C LEU A 4 58.19 -29.72 4.34
N GLY A 5 58.29 -29.61 5.67
CA GLY A 5 57.15 -29.39 6.55
C GLY A 5 56.63 -27.97 6.39
N LEU A 6 55.56 -27.79 5.60
CA LEU A 6 54.75 -26.57 5.61
C LEU A 6 54.01 -26.48 6.95
N HIS A 7 54.65 -25.87 7.95
CA HIS A 7 54.00 -25.52 9.20
C HIS A 7 53.10 -24.29 8.95
N PHE A 8 51.84 -24.55 8.61
CA PHE A 8 50.84 -23.51 8.51
C PHE A 8 50.56 -22.95 9.90
N ASN A 9 51.04 -21.73 10.15
CA ASN A 9 50.76 -20.98 11.37
C ASN A 9 49.24 -20.83 11.56
N SER A 10 48.75 -21.34 12.70
CA SER A 10 47.34 -21.38 13.11
C SER A 10 46.70 -19.99 13.31
N LEU A 11 47.51 -18.93 13.47
CA LEU A 11 47.01 -17.59 13.80
C LEU A 11 46.53 -16.73 12.60
N SER A 12 46.75 -17.16 11.35
CA SER A 12 46.36 -16.34 10.17
C SER A 12 44.98 -16.66 9.59
N ARG A 13 44.26 -17.67 10.12
CA ARG A 13 42.98 -18.13 9.56
C ARG A 13 41.73 -17.47 10.16
N ILE A 14 41.87 -16.84 11.32
CA ILE A 14 40.77 -16.19 12.04
C ILE A 14 40.26 -14.92 11.32
N PRO A 15 41.10 -14.00 10.78
CA PRO A 15 40.59 -12.77 10.20
C PRO A 15 39.91 -12.97 8.82
N LEU A 16 40.28 -14.02 8.08
CA LEU A 16 39.69 -14.29 6.76
C LEU A 16 38.26 -14.85 6.88
N LEU A 17 38.02 -15.73 7.85
CA LEU A 17 36.69 -16.31 8.11
C LEU A 17 35.69 -15.26 8.59
N THR A 18 36.13 -14.29 9.39
CA THR A 18 35.27 -13.18 9.84
C THR A 18 34.86 -12.25 8.70
N ILE A 19 35.76 -11.95 7.75
CA ILE A 19 35.45 -11.08 6.61
C ILE A 19 34.45 -11.74 5.66
N ILE A 20 34.60 -13.05 5.40
CA ILE A 20 33.66 -13.82 4.57
C ILE A 20 32.30 -13.93 5.26
N SER A 21 32.27 -14.18 6.57
CA SER A 21 31.02 -14.23 7.33
C SER A 21 30.24 -12.92 7.25
N VAL A 22 30.89 -11.76 7.46
CA VAL A 22 30.26 -10.43 7.37
C VAL A 22 29.79 -10.11 5.95
N LEU A 23 30.51 -10.54 4.91
CA LEU A 23 30.10 -10.32 3.52
C LEU A 23 28.85 -11.15 3.15
N CYS A 24 28.74 -12.39 3.63
CA CYS A 24 27.59 -13.26 3.37
C CYS A 24 26.28 -12.79 4.03
N ILE A 25 26.34 -12.11 5.18
CA ILE A 25 25.14 -11.58 5.86
C ILE A 25 24.57 -10.36 5.13
N ASN A 26 25.43 -9.56 4.49
CA ASN A 26 25.02 -8.36 3.77
C ASN A 26 24.49 -8.65 2.36
N THR A 27 24.83 -9.78 1.75
CA THR A 27 24.25 -10.20 0.46
C THR A 27 22.91 -10.92 0.62
N TRP A 28 22.57 -11.38 1.82
CA TRP A 28 21.31 -12.09 2.08
C TRP A 28 20.11 -11.15 2.21
N TRP A 29 20.34 -9.84 2.29
CA TRP A 29 19.30 -8.82 2.18
C TRP A 29 19.12 -8.33 0.74
N SER A 30 19.34 -9.22 -0.23
CA SER A 30 18.84 -8.98 -1.57
C SER A 30 17.32 -9.06 -1.49
N SER A 31 16.67 -7.90 -1.41
CA SER A 31 15.22 -7.77 -1.53
C SER A 31 14.77 -8.58 -2.74
N VAL A 32 13.99 -9.62 -2.48
CA VAL A 32 13.23 -10.29 -3.52
C VAL A 32 12.36 -9.20 -4.15
N ASP A 33 12.58 -8.94 -5.43
CA ASP A 33 11.64 -8.16 -6.24
C ASP A 33 10.38 -9.02 -6.34
N ALA A 34 9.53 -8.88 -5.32
CA ALA A 34 8.21 -9.45 -5.36
C ALA A 34 7.50 -8.71 -6.48
N SER A 35 7.22 -9.42 -7.57
CA SER A 35 6.16 -9.06 -8.50
C SER A 35 4.86 -9.10 -7.71
N THR A 36 4.63 -8.05 -6.92
CA THR A 36 3.50 -7.93 -6.03
C THR A 36 2.31 -7.63 -6.92
N ILE A 37 1.50 -8.66 -7.14
CA ILE A 37 0.19 -8.50 -7.78
C ILE A 37 -0.53 -7.39 -7.01
N PRO A 38 -0.95 -6.30 -7.69
CA PRO A 38 -1.67 -5.22 -7.03
C PRO A 38 -2.87 -5.77 -6.29
N GLN A 39 -3.15 -5.22 -5.10
CA GLN A 39 -4.41 -5.51 -4.45
C GLN A 39 -5.55 -5.03 -5.37
N GLU A 40 -6.50 -5.90 -5.66
CA GLU A 40 -7.68 -5.59 -6.47
C GLU A 40 -8.94 -6.04 -5.73
N HIS A 41 -9.99 -5.23 -5.79
CA HIS A 41 -11.33 -5.59 -5.30
C HIS A 41 -12.28 -5.80 -6.48
N LEU A 42 -13.07 -6.88 -6.41
CA LEU A 42 -14.08 -7.22 -7.40
C LEU A 42 -15.42 -6.55 -7.08
N ARG A 43 -16.35 -6.56 -8.06
CA ARG A 43 -17.76 -6.21 -7.80
C ARG A 43 -18.29 -6.99 -6.60
N GLY A 44 -18.95 -6.29 -5.69
CA GLY A 44 -19.45 -6.82 -4.42
C GLY A 44 -18.58 -6.47 -3.19
N PHE A 45 -17.39 -5.90 -3.38
CA PHE A 45 -16.58 -5.40 -2.27
C PHE A 45 -17.34 -4.35 -1.44
N LYS A 46 -17.19 -4.44 -0.12
CA LYS A 46 -17.79 -3.56 0.88
C LYS A 46 -16.83 -3.37 2.05
N ALA A 47 -16.73 -2.14 2.55
CA ALA A 47 -15.99 -1.79 3.75
C ALA A 47 -16.71 -0.73 4.56
N THR A 48 -16.65 -0.84 5.89
CA THR A 48 -17.15 0.16 6.83
C THR A 48 -16.03 0.64 7.75
N PRO A 49 -16.11 1.87 8.30
CA PRO A 49 -15.13 2.38 9.25
C PRO A 49 -15.13 1.57 10.53
N ASN A 50 -13.96 1.05 10.91
CA ASN A 50 -13.77 0.33 12.17
C ASN A 50 -13.58 1.35 13.31
N SER A 51 -14.44 1.28 14.32
CA SER A 51 -14.41 2.20 15.46
C SER A 51 -13.13 2.07 16.32
N SER A 52 -12.51 0.88 16.32
CA SER A 52 -11.26 0.60 17.02
C SER A 52 -10.03 1.23 16.36
N ILE A 53 -10.12 1.64 15.09
CA ILE A 53 -9.02 2.29 14.38
C ILE A 53 -9.05 3.80 14.65
N SER A 54 -7.95 4.33 15.22
CA SER A 54 -7.89 5.71 15.70
C SER A 54 -7.65 6.75 14.62
N SER A 55 -6.97 6.40 13.52
CA SER A 55 -6.53 7.37 12.50
C SER A 55 -6.83 6.92 11.07
N PHE A 56 -6.14 5.89 10.57
CA PHE A 56 -6.21 5.48 9.17
C PHE A 56 -6.52 4.00 9.04
N GLN A 57 -7.54 3.68 8.24
CA GLN A 57 -7.92 2.32 7.88
C GLN A 57 -7.61 2.10 6.40
N PRO A 58 -6.52 1.37 6.08
CA PRO A 58 -6.20 1.01 4.70
C PRO A 58 -7.27 0.07 4.14
N LEU A 59 -7.62 0.27 2.87
CA LEU A 59 -8.60 -0.56 2.15
C LEU A 59 -7.99 -1.20 0.90
N LEU A 60 -7.09 -0.48 0.23
CA LEU A 60 -6.43 -0.92 -1.00
C LEU A 60 -5.00 -0.39 -1.00
N ASN A 61 -4.02 -1.30 -0.84
CA ASN A 61 -2.60 -0.96 -0.84
C ASN A 61 -2.00 -1.15 -2.24
N ASP A 62 -1.05 -0.29 -2.58
CA ASP A 62 -0.25 -0.48 -3.79
C ASP A 62 0.69 -1.68 -3.64
N SER A 63 1.28 -2.11 -4.76
CA SER A 63 2.20 -3.25 -4.81
C SER A 63 3.46 -3.06 -3.95
N THR A 64 3.86 -1.80 -3.69
CA THR A 64 5.04 -1.49 -2.87
C THR A 64 4.72 -1.30 -1.39
N GLY A 65 3.44 -1.17 -1.03
CA GLY A 65 2.99 -0.88 0.33
C GLY A 65 3.25 0.57 0.80
N ASN A 66 3.72 1.44 -0.09
CA ASN A 66 3.99 2.85 0.22
C ASN A 66 2.73 3.70 0.18
N TYR A 67 1.74 3.30 -0.61
CA TYR A 67 0.50 4.04 -0.81
C TYR A 67 -0.72 3.20 -0.48
N SER A 68 -1.73 3.84 0.08
CA SER A 68 -3.00 3.19 0.35
C SER A 68 -4.18 4.12 0.15
N LEU A 69 -5.23 3.60 -0.48
CA LEU A 69 -6.55 4.18 -0.45
C LEU A 69 -7.24 3.68 0.82
N GLY A 70 -7.78 4.59 1.62
CA GLY A 70 -8.41 4.21 2.86
C GLY A 70 -9.27 5.29 3.48
N PHE A 71 -9.87 4.92 4.61
CA PHE A 71 -10.57 5.88 5.45
C PHE A 71 -9.56 6.61 6.34
N LEU A 72 -9.63 7.93 6.36
CA LEU A 72 -8.91 8.78 7.30
C LEU A 72 -9.88 9.47 8.27
N ARG A 73 -9.66 9.25 9.57
CA ARG A 73 -10.44 9.87 10.65
C ARG A 73 -9.94 11.29 10.84
N VAL A 74 -10.81 12.25 10.58
CA VAL A 74 -10.54 13.68 10.74
C VAL A 74 -11.52 14.25 11.75
N ASN A 75 -11.15 15.33 12.44
CA ASN A 75 -12.02 16.04 13.39
C ASN A 75 -12.74 15.11 14.38
N LYS A 76 -12.01 14.13 14.92
CA LYS A 76 -12.45 13.10 15.89
C LYS A 76 -13.46 12.07 15.38
N ASN A 77 -14.44 12.46 14.58
CA ASN A 77 -15.52 11.55 14.16
C ASN A 77 -16.00 11.76 12.72
N GLN A 78 -15.24 12.50 11.92
CA GLN A 78 -15.49 12.66 10.49
C GLN A 78 -14.57 11.74 9.71
N LEU A 79 -15.01 11.36 8.52
CA LEU A 79 -14.31 10.49 7.62
C LEU A 79 -13.95 11.25 6.35
N ASN A 80 -12.71 11.08 5.92
CA ASN A 80 -12.26 11.44 4.59
C ASN A 80 -11.81 10.17 3.87
N LEU A 81 -12.20 9.99 2.61
CA LEU A 81 -11.67 8.91 1.79
C LEU A 81 -10.44 9.44 1.07
N VAL A 82 -9.26 8.86 1.30
CA VAL A 82 -7.99 9.45 0.88
C VAL A 82 -7.04 8.43 0.28
N VAL A 83 -6.16 8.91 -0.60
CA VAL A 83 -4.91 8.26 -0.94
C VAL A 83 -3.81 8.84 -0.04
N LEU A 84 -3.20 7.98 0.76
CA LEU A 84 -2.19 8.34 1.77
C LEU A 84 -0.85 7.69 1.40
N HIS A 85 0.24 8.45 1.51
CA HIS A 85 1.58 7.87 1.62
C HIS A 85 1.77 7.38 3.06
N ILE A 86 1.95 6.08 3.25
CA ILE A 86 1.92 5.44 4.56
C ILE A 86 3.05 5.94 5.47
N GLN A 87 4.27 6.07 4.93
CA GLN A 87 5.44 6.40 5.75
C GLN A 87 5.43 7.86 6.23
N SER A 88 5.04 8.80 5.36
CA SER A 88 5.02 10.23 5.71
C SER A 88 3.67 10.71 6.25
N SER A 89 2.62 9.86 6.20
CA SER A 89 1.23 10.27 6.43
C SER A 89 0.77 11.44 5.55
N GLU A 90 1.41 11.63 4.40
CA GLU A 90 1.08 12.68 3.45
C GLU A 90 -0.19 12.30 2.68
N GLN A 91 -1.18 13.18 2.70
CA GLN A 91 -2.42 13.01 1.94
C GLN A 91 -2.21 13.50 0.51
N LEU A 92 -2.10 12.57 -0.43
CA LEU A 92 -1.92 12.92 -1.82
C LEU A 92 -3.23 13.39 -2.46
N ARG A 93 -4.35 12.71 -2.15
CA ARG A 93 -5.67 13.00 -2.69
C ARG A 93 -6.76 12.64 -1.70
N PHE A 94 -7.90 13.31 -1.80
CA PHE A 94 -9.10 13.00 -1.03
C PHE A 94 -10.35 13.15 -1.89
N ALA A 95 -11.36 12.33 -1.60
CA ALA A 95 -12.66 12.39 -2.24
C ALA A 95 -13.39 13.68 -1.83
N ARG A 96 -13.78 14.49 -2.80
CA ARG A 96 -14.65 15.64 -2.56
C ARG A 96 -16.08 15.15 -2.36
N THR A 97 -16.43 14.95 -1.10
CA THR A 97 -17.77 14.57 -0.70
C THR A 97 -18.70 15.79 -0.66
N THR A 98 -19.99 15.60 -0.89
CA THR A 98 -21.00 16.66 -0.73
C THR A 98 -21.11 17.14 0.72
N ARG A 99 -20.72 16.29 1.67
CA ARG A 99 -20.57 16.55 3.10
C ARG A 99 -19.63 15.50 3.70
N LEU A 100 -18.95 15.83 4.79
CA LEU A 100 -18.06 14.86 5.45
C LEU A 100 -18.86 13.73 6.12
N PRO A 101 -18.67 12.46 5.70
CA PRO A 101 -19.28 11.32 6.37
C PRO A 101 -18.80 11.18 7.81
N ARG A 102 -19.55 10.41 8.61
CA ARG A 102 -19.13 10.05 9.97
C ARG A 102 -18.13 8.89 9.92
N TRP A 103 -17.18 8.88 10.86
CA TRP A 103 -16.37 7.70 11.16
C TRP A 103 -17.19 6.75 12.05
N ALA A 104 -18.25 6.18 11.49
CA ALA A 104 -19.07 5.21 12.19
C ALA A 104 -19.94 4.48 11.19
N ASP A 105 -20.49 3.34 11.62
CA ASP A 105 -21.66 2.81 10.97
C ASP A 105 -22.78 3.86 11.01
N PRO A 106 -23.46 4.09 9.87
CA PRO A 106 -23.57 3.18 8.74
C PRO A 106 -22.83 3.68 7.47
N THR A 107 -21.76 4.48 7.61
CA THR A 107 -20.96 4.89 6.45
C THR A 107 -20.31 3.66 5.81
N GLN A 108 -20.44 3.55 4.49
CA GLN A 108 -19.95 2.39 3.74
C GLN A 108 -19.29 2.82 2.43
N LEU A 109 -18.16 2.21 2.13
CA LEU A 109 -17.56 2.19 0.80
C LEU A 109 -17.88 0.84 0.15
N PHE A 110 -18.35 0.86 -1.09
CA PHE A 110 -18.59 -0.37 -1.83
C PHE A 110 -18.17 -0.22 -3.29
N TYR A 111 -17.91 -1.35 -3.93
CA TYR A 111 -17.57 -1.40 -5.35
C TYR A 111 -18.57 -2.27 -6.11
N ASN A 112 -19.21 -1.69 -7.12
CA ASN A 112 -20.10 -2.41 -8.04
C ASN A 112 -20.14 -1.68 -9.39
N GLY A 113 -19.07 -1.78 -10.18
CA GLY A 113 -18.90 -0.94 -11.40
C GLY A 113 -18.27 0.42 -11.09
N SER A 114 -18.78 1.05 -10.02
CA SER A 114 -18.21 2.25 -9.43
C SER A 114 -17.82 2.03 -7.98
N LEU A 115 -16.76 2.70 -7.56
CA LEU A 115 -16.44 2.85 -6.15
C LEU A 115 -17.31 3.97 -5.59
N VAL A 116 -18.15 3.63 -4.61
CA VAL A 116 -19.18 4.52 -4.07
C VAL A 116 -19.03 4.62 -2.57
N LEU A 117 -18.95 5.86 -2.07
CA LEU A 117 -19.03 6.17 -0.65
C LEU A 117 -20.45 6.64 -0.33
N SER A 118 -21.05 6.00 0.67
CA SER A 118 -22.46 6.20 1.02
C SER A 118 -22.71 6.27 2.51
N ASP A 119 -23.82 6.90 2.89
CA ASP A 119 -24.42 6.78 4.21
C ASP A 119 -25.96 6.64 4.07
N PRO A 120 -26.69 6.06 5.05
CA PRO A 120 -28.13 5.89 4.93
C PRO A 120 -28.94 7.17 4.95
N HIS A 121 -28.34 8.30 5.35
CA HIS A 121 -29.05 9.56 5.54
C HIS A 121 -29.08 10.38 4.24
N THR A 122 -28.07 10.22 3.37
CA THR A 122 -27.93 10.94 2.08
C THR A 122 -27.75 10.06 0.87
N ARG A 123 -27.67 8.74 1.07
CA ARG A 123 -27.39 7.78 0.00
C ARG A 123 -25.96 7.95 -0.46
N VAL A 124 -25.70 8.68 -1.55
CA VAL A 124 -24.38 8.75 -2.19
C VAL A 124 -23.68 10.06 -1.83
N LEU A 125 -22.51 9.95 -1.20
CA LEU A 125 -21.66 11.08 -0.81
C LEU A 125 -20.59 11.38 -1.86
N TRP A 126 -20.09 10.33 -2.51
CA TRP A 126 -19.08 10.40 -3.56
C TRP A 126 -19.08 9.10 -4.38
N SER A 127 -18.69 9.20 -5.66
CA SER A 127 -18.55 8.06 -6.56
C SER A 127 -17.49 8.35 -7.62
N THR A 128 -16.82 7.31 -8.11
CA THR A 128 -15.92 7.41 -9.27
C THR A 128 -16.66 7.63 -10.60
N GLN A 129 -17.96 7.34 -10.66
CA GLN A 129 -18.78 7.41 -11.89
C GLN A 129 -18.23 6.55 -13.04
N THR A 130 -17.88 5.29 -12.72
CA THR A 130 -17.31 4.30 -13.64
C THR A 130 -18.20 3.04 -13.72
N ASP A 131 -17.92 2.12 -14.64
CA ASP A 131 -18.62 0.82 -14.72
C ASP A 131 -17.71 -0.38 -15.08
N GLY A 132 -16.61 -0.57 -14.36
CA GLY A 132 -15.72 -1.71 -14.64
C GLY A 132 -15.81 -2.82 -13.62
N ASP A 133 -15.05 -3.88 -13.84
CA ASP A 133 -15.25 -5.13 -13.11
C ASP A 133 -14.40 -5.23 -11.86
N ARG A 134 -13.32 -4.45 -11.83
CA ARG A 134 -12.35 -4.44 -10.75
C ARG A 134 -11.83 -3.05 -10.45
N VAL A 135 -11.46 -2.85 -9.20
CA VAL A 135 -10.79 -1.65 -8.73
C VAL A 135 -9.46 -2.01 -8.08
N GLY A 136 -8.36 -1.41 -8.55
CA GLY A 136 -7.00 -1.75 -8.14
C GLY A 136 -6.00 -0.64 -8.42
N TRP A 137 -4.79 -0.82 -7.92
CA TRP A 137 -3.63 -0.01 -8.32
C TRP A 137 -3.05 -0.54 -9.64
N ASP A 138 -2.70 0.34 -10.59
CA ASP A 138 -2.06 -0.08 -11.85
C ASP A 138 -0.53 0.06 -11.79
N PRO A 139 0.24 -1.05 -11.91
CA PRO A 139 1.70 -1.02 -11.80
C PRO A 139 2.42 -0.51 -13.06
N ILE A 140 1.78 -0.36 -14.23
CA ILE A 140 2.50 -0.11 -15.50
C ILE A 140 2.72 1.37 -15.84
N LEU A 141 2.25 2.33 -15.03
CA LEU A 141 2.49 3.77 -15.25
C LEU A 141 3.11 4.51 -14.05
N SER A 142 3.85 3.83 -13.17
CA SER A 142 4.64 4.49 -12.12
C SER A 142 5.93 5.14 -12.65
N GLY A 143 5.91 5.68 -13.87
CA GLY A 143 6.83 6.73 -14.29
C GLY A 143 6.43 8.02 -13.58
N TYR A 144 7.00 8.23 -12.41
CA TYR A 144 6.78 9.39 -11.54
C TYR A 144 6.87 10.71 -12.32
N THR A 145 5.74 11.40 -12.51
CA THR A 145 5.70 12.84 -12.77
C THR A 145 4.69 13.47 -11.80
N PRO A 146 5.15 14.14 -10.72
CA PRO A 146 4.26 14.77 -9.76
C PRO A 146 3.85 16.12 -10.34
N SER A 147 2.78 16.18 -11.14
CA SER A 147 2.21 17.49 -11.48
C SER A 147 0.77 17.49 -12.01
N SER A 148 0.31 16.50 -12.77
CA SER A 148 -0.97 16.71 -13.48
C SER A 148 -1.76 15.48 -13.87
N THR A 149 -1.33 14.27 -13.46
CA THR A 149 -2.10 13.05 -13.73
C THR A 149 -2.87 12.63 -12.47
N PRO A 150 -4.18 12.33 -12.59
CA PRO A 150 -4.92 11.75 -11.49
C PRO A 150 -4.28 10.42 -11.11
N ILE A 151 -4.09 10.18 -9.80
CA ILE A 151 -3.98 8.82 -9.27
C ILE A 151 -5.31 8.17 -9.63
N GLN A 152 -5.36 7.55 -10.80
CA GLN A 152 -6.53 6.88 -11.31
C GLN A 152 -6.59 5.57 -10.54
N ILE A 153 -7.54 5.51 -9.62
CA ILE A 153 -8.19 4.24 -9.31
C ILE A 153 -8.74 3.75 -10.65
N GLN A 154 -7.96 2.95 -11.38
CA GLN A 154 -8.34 2.51 -12.71
C GLN A 154 -9.37 1.41 -12.56
N VAL A 155 -10.50 1.64 -13.21
CA VAL A 155 -11.60 0.71 -13.28
C VAL A 155 -11.44 -0.03 -14.61
N LYS A 156 -10.94 -1.27 -14.53
CA LYS A 156 -10.63 -2.08 -15.72
C LYS A 156 -11.91 -2.74 -16.26
N TYR A 157 -12.11 -2.65 -17.57
CA TYR A 157 -13.16 -3.36 -18.32
C TYR A 157 -12.50 -4.59 -18.97
N ILE A 158 -13.12 -5.76 -18.86
CA ILE A 158 -12.65 -6.99 -19.52
C ILE A 158 -13.18 -7.02 -20.96
#